data_AF-A0A846ANV8-F1
#
_entry.id   AF-A0A846ANV8-F1
#
_cell.length_a   1.000
_cell.length_b   1.000
_cell.length_c   1.000
_cell.angle_alpha   90.00
_cell.angle_beta   90.00
_cell.angle_gamma   90.00
#
_symmetry.space_group_name_H-M   'P 1'
#
loop_
_entity.id
_entity.type
_entity.pdbx_description
1 polymer ?
#
loop_
_entity_poly.entity_id
_entity_poly.type
_entity_poly.pdbx_seq_one_letter_code
_entity_poly.pdbx_strand_id
1 'polypeptide(L)' 'MRISQVNPLWKKVFPVAYSGIELIVAPLTYELVCRGYEVTLFAPIQELIMNN' A
#
# COMPACT_ATOMS: atom_id res chain seq x y z
N MET A 1 -19.57 3.72 3.62
CA MET A 1 -19.21 2.45 2.92
C MET A 1 -17.85 2.01 3.42
N ARG A 2 -17.60 0.69 3.54
CA ARG A 2 -16.34 0.12 4.02
C ARG A 2 -15.63 -0.56 2.85
N ILE A 3 -14.33 -0.31 2.69
CA ILE A 3 -13.54 -0.80 1.55
C ILE A 3 -12.33 -1.55 2.09
N SER A 4 -12.18 -2.82 1.71
CA SER A 4 -10.97 -3.59 1.98
C SER A 4 -10.14 -3.69 0.72
N GLN A 5 -8.91 -3.19 0.75
CA GLN A 5 -7.95 -3.28 -0.34
C GLN A 5 -6.91 -4.36 -0.04
N VAL A 6 -6.68 -5.25 -0.99
CA VAL A 6 -5.66 -6.30 -0.89
C VAL A 6 -4.57 -6.01 -1.89
N ASN A 7 -3.40 -5.63 -1.39
CA ASN A 7 -2.21 -5.44 -2.21
C ASN A 7 -1.62 -6.82 -2.59
N PRO A 8 -0.91 -6.99 -3.73
CA PRO A 8 -0.28 -8.25 -4.08
C PRO A 8 0.72 -8.70 -3.01
N LEU A 9 0.31 -9.72 -2.24
CA LEU A 9 1.07 -10.24 -1.09
C LEU A 9 2.36 -10.98 -1.47
N TRP A 10 2.51 -11.32 -2.75
CA TRP A 10 3.62 -12.11 -3.30
C TRP A 10 4.74 -11.25 -3.88
N LYS A 11 4.54 -9.93 -4.00
CA LYS A 11 5.55 -9.03 -4.57
C LYS A 11 6.38 -8.42 -3.45
N LYS A 12 7.64 -8.82 -3.35
CA LYS A 12 8.61 -8.17 -2.46
C LYS A 12 8.83 -6.75 -2.97
N VAL A 13 8.42 -5.77 -2.19
CA VAL A 13 8.65 -4.36 -2.46
C VAL A 13 10.13 -4.09 -2.18
N PHE A 14 10.86 -3.57 -3.15
CA PHE A 14 12.27 -3.21 -2.94
C PHE A 14 12.34 -1.87 -2.20
N PRO A 15 13.17 -1.74 -1.15
CA PRO A 15 13.23 -0.55 -0.28
C PRO A 15 13.65 0.75 -0.98
N VAL A 16 14.07 0.68 -2.25
CA VAL A 16 14.60 1.83 -3.01
C VAL A 16 13.67 2.27 -4.13
N ALA A 17 12.71 1.42 -4.55
CA ALA A 17 11.79 1.75 -5.64
C ALA A 17 10.36 1.57 -5.16
N TYR A 18 9.62 2.69 -5.05
CA TYR A 18 8.17 2.69 -5.04
C TYR A 18 7.70 1.77 -6.16
N SER A 19 7.17 0.60 -5.79
CA SER A 19 6.76 -0.37 -6.79
C SER A 19 5.56 0.20 -7.56
N GLY A 20 5.39 -0.16 -8.83
CA GLY A 20 4.31 0.39 -9.67
C GLY A 20 2.90 0.20 -9.09
N ILE A 21 2.72 -0.75 -8.18
CA ILE A 21 1.46 -0.96 -7.47
C ILE A 21 1.26 0.08 -6.36
N GLU A 22 2.30 0.46 -5.63
CA GLU A 22 2.22 1.47 -4.56
C GLU A 22 1.93 2.86 -5.10
N LEU A 23 2.41 3.16 -6.32
CA LEU A 23 2.06 4.40 -7.04
C LEU A 23 0.55 4.53 -7.32
N ILE A 24 -0.22 3.44 -7.23
CA ILE A 24 -1.66 3.43 -7.43
C ILE A 24 -2.38 3.29 -6.09
N VAL A 25 -2.00 2.30 -5.29
CA VAL A 25 -2.67 1.95 -4.03
C VAL A 25 -2.57 3.08 -3.02
N ALA A 26 -1.41 3.74 -2.90
CA ALA A 26 -1.22 4.83 -1.95
C ALA A 26 -2.13 6.05 -2.25
N PRO A 27 -2.11 6.67 -3.45
CA PRO A 27 -2.99 7.80 -3.75
C PRO A 27 -4.47 7.40 -3.77
N LEU A 28 -4.81 6.19 -4.23
CA LEU A 28 -6.20 5.72 -4.22
C LEU A 28 -6.74 5.56 -2.78
N THR A 29 -5.94 4.99 -1.88
CA THR A 29 -6.30 4.86 -0.47
C THR A 29 -6.50 6.24 0.15
N TYR A 30 -5.55 7.15 -0.10
CA TYR A 30 -5.59 8.52 0.41
C TYR A 30 -6.87 9.25 -0.03
N GLU A 31 -7.17 9.25 -1.32
CA GLU A 31 -8.36 9.91 -1.87
C GLU A 31 -9.67 9.31 -1.35
N LEU A 32 -9.73 7.99 -1.16
CA LEU A 32 -10.90 7.34 -0.57
C LEU A 32 -11.09 7.73 0.89
N VAL A 33 -10.02 7.80 1.68
CA VAL A 33 -10.10 8.28 3.07
C VAL A 33 -10.52 9.75 3.12
N CYS A 34 -9.96 10.60 2.26
CA CYS A 34 -10.34 12.02 2.17
C CYS A 34 -11.83 12.23 1.82
N ARG A 35 -12.43 11.30 1.08
CA ARG A 35 -13.87 11.30 0.76
C ARG A 35 -14.76 10.74 1.87
N GLY A 36 -14.19 10.34 3.01
CA GLY A 36 -14.90 9.82 4.18
C GLY A 36 -15.17 8.32 4.16
N TYR A 37 -14.48 7.55 3.32
CA TYR A 37 -14.58 6.10 3.33
C TYR A 37 -13.67 5.47 4.40
N GLU A 38 -14.19 4.44 5.08
CA GLU A 38 -13.38 3.59 5.97
C GLU A 38 -12.65 2.56 5.10
N VAL A 39 -11.32 2.68 5.03
CA VAL A 39 -10.47 1.81 4.21
C VAL A 39 -9.54 0.97 5.09
N THR A 40 -9.51 -0.34 4.85
CA THR A 40 -8.50 -1.23 5.43
C THR A 40 -7.62 -1.78 4.31
N LEU A 41 -6.32 -1.48 4.35
CA LEU A 41 -5.34 -1.96 3.37
C LEU A 41 -4.55 -3.13 3.95
N PHE A 42 -4.63 -4.29 3.29
CA PHE A 42 -3.81 -5.46 3.57
C PHE A 42 -2.60 -5.47 2.64
N ALA A 43 -1.40 -5.45 3.21
CA ALA A 43 -0.13 -5.46 2.49
C ALA A 43 0.85 -6.48 3.11
N PRO A 44 1.77 -7.06 2.33
CA PRO A 44 2.81 -7.93 2.89
C PRO A 44 3.74 -7.13 3.80
N ILE A 45 4.38 -7.80 4.76
CA ILE A 45 5.41 -7.20 5.61
C ILE A 45 6.54 -6.65 4.74
N GLN A 46 6.80 -5.35 4.87
CA GLN A 46 7.98 -4.69 4.32
C GLN A 46 9.15 -4.91 5.29
N GLU A 47 10.15 -5.68 4.88
CA GLU A 47 11.41 -5.76 5.62
C GLU A 47 12.28 -4.56 5.21
N LEU A 48 12.38 -3.56 6.09
CA LEU A 48 13.25 -2.41 5.90
C LEU A 48 14.70 -2.84 6.21
N ILE A 49 15.44 -3.25 5.18
CA ILE A 49 16.89 -3.43 5.32
C ILE A 49 17.52 -2.03 5.31
N MET A 50 17.72 -1.47 6.50
CA MET A 50 18.59 -0.32 6.71
C MET A 50 20.04 -0.80 6.54
N ASN A 51 20.60 -0.64 5.34
CA ASN A 51 22.04 -0.82 5.14
C ASN A 51 22.76 0.36 5.80
N ASN A 52 23.69 0.05 6.72
CA ASN A 52 24.75 0.95 7.18
C ASN A 52 25.62 1.42 6.02
#